data_AF-A0A510KH36-F1
#
_entry.id   AF-A0A510KH36-F1
#
_cell.length_a   1.000
_cell.length_b   1.000
_cell.length_c   1.000
_cell.angle_alpha   90.00
_cell.angle_beta   90.00
_cell.angle_gamma   90.00
#
_symmetry.space_group_name_H-M   'P 1'
#
loop_
_entity.id
_entity.type
_entity.pdbx_description
1 polymer ?
#
loop_
_entity_poly.entity_id
_entity_poly.type
_entity_poly.pdbx_seq_one_letter_code
_entity_poly.pdbx_strand_id
1 'polypeptide(L)'
;MFIFKIIIVVFGLIEIMTNGCYLFGKNKIMKAKLQHRELPEGITIFQLKLKVILMFLSGLLFFITGIVSFFKEKEHLLFLSLIFFNLYALSEALYYRYWKVFGFFIVSIFMTLIYIFLR
;
A
#
# COMPACT_ATOMS: atom_id res chain seq x y z
N MET A 1 1.06 -20.44 -0.70
CA MET A 1 0.71 -19.48 0.38
C MET A 1 1.87 -18.94 1.21
N PHE A 2 2.78 -19.76 1.74
CA PHE A 2 3.82 -19.29 2.67
C PHE A 2 4.69 -18.13 2.13
N ILE A 3 5.21 -18.26 0.91
CA ILE A 3 6.03 -17.22 0.26
C ILE A 3 5.26 -15.90 0.09
N PHE A 4 3.98 -15.98 -0.31
CA PHE A 4 3.14 -14.79 -0.46
C PHE A 4 2.95 -14.04 0.86
N LYS A 5 2.76 -14.76 1.98
CA LYS A 5 2.66 -14.16 3.32
C LYS A 5 3.93 -13.40 3.69
N ILE A 6 5.10 -13.99 3.42
CA ILE A 6 6.40 -13.32 3.61
C ILE A 6 6.48 -12.05 2.76
N ILE A 7 6.11 -12.12 1.48
CA ILE A 7 6.12 -10.95 0.59
C ILE A 7 5.27 -9.82 1.16
N ILE A 8 4.05 -10.11 1.64
CA ILE A 8 3.17 -9.09 2.22
C ILE A 8 3.75 -8.49 3.51
N VAL A 9 4.34 -9.31 4.39
CA VAL A 9 4.99 -8.81 5.61
C VAL A 9 6.16 -7.89 5.29
N VAL A 10 7.03 -8.31 4.36
CA VAL A 10 8.19 -7.51 3.94
C VAL A 10 7.73 -6.23 3.26
N PHE A 11 6.73 -6.30 2.39
CA PHE A 11 6.14 -5.13 1.75
C PHE A 11 5.58 -4.15 2.78
N GLY A 12 4.79 -4.65 3.75
CA GLY A 12 4.27 -3.83 4.84
C GLY A 12 5.38 -3.14 5.64
N LEU A 13 6.46 -3.86 5.94
CA LEU A 13 7.61 -3.29 6.65
C LEU A 13 8.31 -2.19 5.84
N ILE A 14 8.51 -2.39 4.54
CA ILE A 14 9.10 -1.38 3.64
C ILE A 14 8.23 -0.12 3.63
N GLU A 15 6.91 -0.26 3.50
CA GLU A 15 5.97 0.88 3.50
C GLU A 15 5.98 1.62 4.84
N ILE A 16 6.04 0.92 5.98
CA ILE A 16 6.17 1.54 7.31
C ILE A 16 7.47 2.34 7.39
N MET A 17 8.60 1.73 7.04
CA MET A 17 9.92 2.35 7.18
C MET A 17 10.08 3.57 6.28
N THR A 18 9.72 3.43 5.00
CA THR A 18 9.88 4.49 3.99
C THR A 18 8.96 5.68 4.26
N ASN A 19 7.65 5.43 4.39
CA ASN A 19 6.69 6.50 4.64
C ASN A 19 6.84 7.10 6.04
N GLY A 20 7.19 6.28 7.05
CA GLY A 20 7.54 6.77 8.38
C GLY A 20 8.73 7.72 8.35
N CYS A 21 9.77 7.39 7.59
CA CYS A 21 10.93 8.27 7.38
C CYS A 21 10.54 9.62 6.76
N TYR A 22 9.55 9.66 5.86
CA TYR A 22 9.06 10.90 5.26
C TYR A 22 8.16 11.72 6.20
N LEU A 23 7.33 11.07 7.00
CA LEU A 23 6.41 11.73 7.93
C LEU A 23 7.14 12.34 9.14
N PHE A 24 8.08 11.59 9.72
CA PHE A 24 8.78 11.99 10.95
C PHE A 24 10.12 12.69 10.67
N GLY A 25 10.61 12.66 9.43
CA GLY A 25 11.83 13.34 9.03
C GLY A 25 11.63 14.83 8.77
N LYS A 26 12.49 15.68 9.36
CA LYS A 26 12.50 17.13 9.09
C LYS A 26 12.60 17.43 7.60
N ASN A 27 11.59 18.12 7.05
CA ASN A 27 11.49 18.53 5.64
C ASN A 27 11.69 17.38 4.62
N LYS A 28 11.40 16.13 4.99
CA LYS A 28 11.58 14.97 4.10
C LYS A 28 10.37 14.69 3.21
N ILE A 29 9.21 15.32 3.45
CA ILE A 29 7.99 15.02 2.70
C ILE A 29 8.15 15.25 1.19
N MET A 30 8.94 16.25 0.78
CA MET A 30 9.21 16.50 -0.64
C MET A 30 9.97 15.34 -1.30
N LYS A 31 10.80 14.61 -0.55
CA LYS A 31 11.51 13.43 -1.06
C LYS A 31 10.55 12.27 -1.34
N ALA A 32 9.36 12.24 -0.72
CA ALA A 32 8.34 11.23 -0.99
C ALA A 32 7.82 11.29 -2.43
N LYS A 33 7.95 12.44 -3.11
CA LYS A 33 7.61 12.57 -4.53
C LYS A 33 8.45 11.64 -5.43
N LEU A 34 9.66 11.27 -4.98
CA LEU A 34 10.52 10.34 -5.71
C LEU A 34 10.06 8.89 -5.58
N GLN A 35 9.41 8.52 -4.46
CA GLN A 35 8.76 7.22 -4.28
C GLN A 35 7.42 7.19 -5.02
N HIS A 36 6.61 8.24 -4.87
CA HIS A 36 5.25 8.32 -5.43
C HIS A 36 5.18 8.96 -6.83
N ARG A 37 5.97 8.45 -7.77
CA ARG A 37 6.03 8.95 -9.16
C ARG A 37 4.79 8.60 -9.99
N GLU A 38 3.91 7.75 -9.44
CA GLU A 38 2.59 7.49 -9.98
C GLU A 38 1.67 8.71 -9.86
N LEU A 39 1.94 9.65 -8.95
CA LEU A 39 1.13 10.85 -8.80
C LEU A 39 1.43 11.90 -9.88
N PRO A 40 0.45 12.77 -10.23
CA PRO A 40 0.69 13.89 -11.12
C PRO A 40 1.79 14.85 -10.60
N GLU A 41 2.53 15.49 -11.51
CA GLU A 41 3.64 16.38 -11.12
C GLU A 41 3.18 17.62 -10.34
N GLY A 42 1.96 18.10 -10.59
CA GLY A 42 1.37 19.31 -10.00
C GLY A 42 0.66 19.11 -8.65
N ILE A 43 0.82 17.96 -7.98
CA ILE A 43 0.17 17.74 -6.68
C ILE A 43 0.66 18.73 -5.61
N THR A 44 -0.24 19.09 -4.70
CA THR A 44 0.07 19.92 -3.54
C THR A 44 0.84 19.13 -2.48
N ILE A 45 1.56 19.83 -1.61
CA ILE A 45 2.24 19.22 -0.44
C ILE A 45 1.23 18.49 0.46
N PHE A 46 0.01 19.03 0.59
CA PHE A 46 -1.05 18.41 1.38
C PHE A 46 -1.46 17.05 0.80
N GLN A 47 -1.71 16.97 -0.51
CA GLN A 47 -2.03 15.73 -1.21
C GLN A 47 -0.90 14.69 -1.08
N LEU A 48 0.36 15.12 -1.24
CA LEU A 48 1.51 14.24 -1.04
C LEU A 48 1.59 13.73 0.41
N LYS A 49 1.35 14.60 1.40
CA LYS A 49 1.34 14.21 2.81
C LYS A 49 0.22 13.20 3.10
N LEU A 50 -0.97 13.41 2.54
CA LEU A 50 -2.09 12.48 2.68
C LEU A 50 -1.75 11.11 2.08
N LYS A 51 -1.16 11.08 0.87
CA LYS A 51 -0.66 9.84 0.23
C LYS A 51 0.27 9.07 1.17
N VAL A 52 1.29 9.75 1.70
CA VAL A 52 2.30 9.11 2.57
C VAL A 52 1.66 8.57 3.86
N ILE A 53 0.70 9.29 4.45
CA ILE A 53 -0.06 8.79 5.62
C ILE A 53 -0.84 7.52 5.27
N LEU A 54 -1.56 7.52 4.15
CA LEU A 54 -2.36 6.36 3.73
C LEU A 54 -1.50 5.15 3.37
N MET A 55 -0.35 5.36 2.74
CA MET A 55 0.63 4.30 2.46
C MET A 55 1.27 3.76 3.73
N PHE A 56 1.61 4.63 4.70
CA PHE A 56 2.07 4.20 6.02
C PHE A 56 1.04 3.33 6.75
N LEU A 57 -0.23 3.74 6.76
CA LEU A 57 -1.32 2.97 7.37
C LEU A 57 -1.56 1.64 6.64
N SER A 58 -1.47 1.63 5.32
CA SER A 58 -1.54 0.41 4.52
C SER A 58 -0.37 -0.54 4.83
N GLY A 59 0.82 0.01 5.05
CA GLY A 59 1.99 -0.74 5.50
C GLY A 59 1.77 -1.42 6.85
N LEU A 60 1.24 -0.68 7.84
CA LEU A 60 0.85 -1.24 9.13
C LEU A 60 -0.18 -2.36 8.99
N LEU A 61 -1.21 -2.13 8.18
CA LEU A 61 -2.26 -3.12 7.92
C LEU A 61 -1.67 -4.40 7.32
N PHE A 62 -0.82 -4.30 6.30
CA PHE A 62 -0.18 -5.46 5.66
C PHE A 62 0.83 -6.17 6.55
N PHE A 63 1.61 -5.43 7.34
CA PHE A 63 2.55 -6.03 8.27
C PHE A 63 1.82 -6.86 9.33
N ILE A 64 0.80 -6.28 9.98
CA ILE A 64 0.02 -6.94 11.04
C ILE A 64 -0.76 -8.12 10.46
N THR A 65 -1.54 -7.92 9.39
CA THR A 65 -2.34 -8.99 8.80
C THR A 65 -1.48 -10.07 8.16
N GLY A 66 -0.33 -9.71 7.60
CA GLY A 66 0.66 -10.65 7.08
C GLY A 66 1.21 -11.57 8.18
N ILE A 67 1.65 -11.03 9.33
CA ILE A 67 2.11 -11.82 10.47
C ILE A 67 0.99 -12.71 11.01
N VAL A 68 -0.19 -12.14 11.21
CA VAL A 68 -1.35 -12.86 11.76
C VAL A 68 -1.81 -13.99 10.82
N SER A 69 -1.62 -13.85 9.51
CA SER A 69 -2.00 -14.88 8.52
C SER A 69 -1.21 -16.18 8.62
N PHE A 70 -0.08 -16.22 9.35
CA PHE A 70 0.63 -17.47 9.63
C PHE A 70 -0.19 -18.39 10.56
N PHE A 71 -1.12 -17.84 11.33
CA PHE A 71 -2.14 -18.60 12.05
C PHE A 71 -3.30 -18.91 11.09
N LYS A 72 -3.47 -20.19 10.72
CA LYS A 72 -4.40 -20.65 9.67
C LYS A 72 -5.83 -20.11 9.83
N GLU A 73 -6.34 -20.03 11.05
CA GLU A 73 -7.69 -19.51 11.35
C GLU A 73 -7.87 -18.02 10.98
N LYS A 74 -6.77 -17.27 10.90
CA LYS A 74 -6.77 -15.82 10.71
C LYS A 74 -6.37 -15.39 9.29
N GLU A 75 -6.20 -16.34 8.38
CA GLU A 75 -5.84 -16.07 6.98
C GLU A 75 -6.85 -15.17 6.26
N HIS A 76 -8.14 -15.22 6.65
CA HIS A 76 -9.17 -14.32 6.14
C HIS A 76 -8.89 -12.82 6.40
N LEU A 77 -8.11 -12.47 7.44
CA LEU A 77 -7.74 -11.08 7.73
C LEU A 77 -6.78 -10.51 6.69
N LEU A 78 -5.90 -11.34 6.14
CA LEU A 78 -5.02 -10.95 5.04
C LEU A 78 -5.82 -10.74 3.75
N PHE A 79 -6.83 -11.56 3.51
CA PHE A 79 -7.73 -11.32 2.38
C PHE A 79 -8.48 -10.00 2.52
N LEU A 80 -8.97 -9.70 3.73
CA LEU A 80 -9.68 -8.46 4.02
C LEU A 80 -8.77 -7.23 3.85
N SER A 81 -7.50 -7.30 4.25
CA SER A 81 -6.56 -6.18 4.04
C SER A 81 -6.28 -5.92 2.57
N LEU A 82 -6.19 -6.97 1.74
CA LEU A 82 -6.06 -6.83 0.28
C LEU A 82 -7.29 -6.15 -0.33
N ILE A 83 -8.50 -6.45 0.14
CA ILE A 83 -9.73 -5.77 -0.29
C ILE A 83 -9.68 -4.29 0.08
N PHE A 84 -9.33 -3.95 1.33
CA PHE A 84 -9.23 -2.56 1.75
C PHE A 84 -8.18 -1.78 0.95
N PHE A 85 -7.04 -2.41 0.64
CA PHE A 85 -6.02 -1.80 -0.17
C PHE A 85 -6.49 -1.55 -1.62
N ASN A 86 -7.27 -2.46 -2.20
CA ASN A 86 -7.90 -2.23 -3.51
C ASN A 86 -8.88 -1.05 -3.48
N LEU A 87 -9.71 -0.93 -2.44
CA LEU A 87 -10.62 0.20 -2.29
C LEU A 87 -9.87 1.53 -2.17
N TYR A 88 -8.77 1.53 -1.42
CA TYR A 88 -7.86 2.67 -1.33
C TYR A 88 -7.27 3.03 -2.71
N ALA A 89 -6.67 2.06 -3.42
CA ALA A 89 -6.04 2.30 -4.72
C ALA A 89 -7.05 2.74 -5.78
N LEU A 90 -8.28 2.20 -5.76
CA LEU A 90 -9.38 2.66 -6.61
C LEU A 90 -9.74 4.13 -6.30
N SER A 91 -9.86 4.46 -5.01
CA SER A 91 -10.20 5.82 -4.58
C SER A 91 -9.14 6.82 -5.05
N GLU A 92 -7.86 6.46 -4.98
CA GLU A 92 -6.78 7.29 -5.52
C GLU A 92 -6.84 7.42 -7.03
N ALA A 93 -7.08 6.33 -7.75
CA ALA A 93 -7.19 6.35 -9.21
C ALA A 93 -8.33 7.27 -9.67
N LEU A 94 -9.49 7.21 -9.00
CA LEU A 94 -10.63 8.07 -9.26
C LEU A 94 -10.39 9.53 -8.87
N TYR A 95 -9.65 9.77 -7.78
CA TYR A 95 -9.35 11.11 -7.29
C TYR A 95 -8.35 11.84 -8.21
N TYR A 96 -7.22 11.22 -8.52
CA TYR A 96 -6.16 11.84 -9.33
C TYR A 96 -6.44 11.76 -10.84
N ARG A 97 -7.30 10.83 -11.28
CA ARG A 97 -7.65 10.60 -12.70
C ARG A 97 -6.44 10.51 -13.62
N TYR A 98 -5.37 9.90 -13.14
CA TYR A 98 -4.08 9.85 -13.83
C TYR A 98 -3.67 8.41 -14.12
N TRP A 99 -3.26 8.14 -15.36
CA TRP A 99 -3.11 6.78 -15.88
C TRP A 99 -2.12 5.92 -15.07
N LYS A 100 -1.05 6.52 -14.51
CA LYS A 100 -0.10 5.77 -13.67
C LYS A 100 -0.73 5.31 -12.35
N VAL A 101 -1.64 6.11 -11.77
CA VAL A 101 -2.39 5.73 -10.56
C VAL A 101 -3.37 4.60 -10.87
N PHE A 102 -4.00 4.62 -12.05
CA PHE A 102 -4.81 3.48 -12.52
C PHE A 102 -3.96 2.21 -12.70
N GLY A 103 -2.73 2.33 -13.22
CA GLY A 103 -1.80 1.22 -13.30
C GLY A 103 -1.51 0.59 -11.93
N PHE A 104 -1.31 1.43 -10.90
CA PHE A 104 -1.11 0.95 -9.52
C PHE A 104 -2.33 0.21 -8.97
N PHE A 105 -3.54 0.71 -9.24
CA PHE A 105 -4.79 0.02 -8.88
C PHE A 105 -4.93 -1.34 -9.58
N ILE A 106 -4.55 -1.45 -10.86
CA ILE A 106 -4.56 -2.74 -11.56
C ILE A 106 -3.58 -3.73 -10.91
N VAL A 107 -2.39 -3.28 -10.52
CA VAL A 107 -1.42 -4.11 -9.80
C VAL A 107 -1.98 -4.60 -8.46
N SER A 108 -2.70 -3.75 -7.72
CA SER A 108 -3.30 -4.16 -6.45
C SER A 108 -4.37 -5.24 -6.65
N ILE A 109 -5.19 -5.15 -7.71
CA ILE A 109 -6.15 -6.22 -8.07
C ILE A 109 -5.42 -7.52 -8.35
N PHE A 110 -4.33 -7.49 -9.13
CA PHE A 110 -3.56 -8.69 -9.44
C PHE A 110 -3.00 -9.35 -8.18
N MET A 111 -2.53 -8.59 -7.21
CA MET A 111 -2.08 -9.13 -5.92
C MET A 111 -3.20 -9.90 -5.20
N THR A 112 -4.42 -9.37 -5.21
CA THR A 112 -5.59 -10.06 -4.64
C THR A 112 -5.97 -11.32 -5.42
N LEU A 113 -5.92 -11.28 -6.75
CA LEU A 113 -6.20 -12.45 -7.58
C LEU A 113 -5.16 -13.56 -7.35
N ILE A 114 -3.87 -13.21 -7.31
CA ILE A 114 -2.79 -14.14 -6.99
C ILE A 114 -3.04 -14.80 -5.63
N TYR A 115 -3.44 -14.02 -4.63
CA TYR A 115 -3.80 -14.57 -3.33
C TYR A 115 -4.95 -15.58 -3.41
N ILE A 116 -6.03 -15.26 -4.15
CA ILE A 116 -7.17 -16.16 -4.34
C ILE A 116 -6.74 -17.46 -5.03
N PHE A 117 -5.91 -17.39 -6.06
CA PHE A 117 -5.44 -18.58 -6.80
C PHE A 117 -4.46 -19.45 -6.02
N LEU A 118 -3.67 -18.86 -5.12
CA LEU A 118 -2.68 -19.59 -4.33
C LEU A 118 -3.25 -20.21 -3.05
N ARG A 119 -4.46 -19.83 -2.65
CA ARG A 119 -5.17 -20.33 -1.47
C ARG A 119 -5.72 -21.74 -1.70
#